data_AF-A0ABD4KSU4-F1
#
_entry.id   AF-A0ABD4KSU4-F1
#
_cell.length_a   1.000
_cell.length_b   1.000
_cell.length_c   1.000
_cell.angle_alpha   90.00
_cell.angle_beta   90.00
_cell.angle_gamma   90.00
#
_symmetry.space_group_name_H-M   'P 1'
#
loop_
_entity.id
_entity.type
_entity.pdbx_description
1 polymer ?
#
loop_
_entity_poly.entity_id
_entity_poly.type
_entity_poly.pdbx_seq_one_letter_code
_entity_poly.pdbx_strand_id
1 'polypeptide(L)'
;MDYVDEGFTKNYLDLLKSFATFLVTYKGNLPQSRNFQLGTFVDVLKTQCTQALKIVNAQKRLNKVISIDPNVIFGYTNPEDKSRKFYISIGGYVKFEDSVLIEQSLTVNVILEHTTDCAPVPEEWKWHKHPIDNGFHVLRRFHFDYDSTNDDNHSPKFHLQYGGKFNKDYLGIGDEDAYYNLFQPIDYPRLPQQPFDMIMLIDFVLREFSLKGNEITREKKWNELLVKSEQMWLKPYYEHLIGRLDVSSRLEPVHRILGG
;
A
#
# COMPACT_ATOMS: atom_id res chain seq x y z
N MET A 1 21.84 -4.74 1.64
CA MET A 1 21.14 -3.43 1.43
C MET A 1 20.78 -2.93 2.81
N ASP A 2 21.79 -2.44 3.51
CA ASP A 2 21.81 -2.48 4.98
C ASP A 2 21.43 -1.14 5.61
N TYR A 3 20.66 -0.31 4.88
CA TYR A 3 20.28 1.01 5.36
C TYR A 3 19.00 1.00 6.21
N VAL A 4 18.23 -0.09 6.17
CA VAL A 4 17.06 -0.27 7.02
C VAL A 4 17.51 -0.83 8.36
N ASP A 5 17.93 0.07 9.25
CA ASP A 5 18.39 -0.23 10.60
C ASP A 5 17.41 0.29 11.67
N GLU A 6 17.81 0.26 12.95
CA GLU A 6 17.00 0.83 14.04
C GLU A 6 16.80 2.35 13.90
N GLY A 7 17.78 3.05 13.34
CA GLY A 7 17.73 4.50 13.09
C GLY A 7 16.71 4.85 12.02
N PHE A 8 16.73 4.12 10.91
CA PHE A 8 15.70 4.16 9.88
C PHE A 8 14.32 3.89 10.48
N THR A 9 14.18 2.80 11.24
CA THR A 9 12.91 2.40 11.86
C THR A 9 12.35 3.50 12.76
N LYS A 10 13.19 4.10 13.60
CA LYS A 10 12.79 5.22 14.46
C LYS A 10 12.31 6.42 13.63
N ASN A 11 13.07 6.80 12.60
CA ASN A 11 12.72 7.93 11.74
C ASN A 11 11.42 7.65 10.98
N TYR A 12 11.23 6.43 10.49
CA TYR A 12 10.03 6.02 9.77
C TYR A 12 8.79 6.05 10.67
N LEU A 13 8.88 5.54 11.91
CA LEU A 13 7.80 5.60 12.88
C LEU A 13 7.44 7.04 13.27
N ASP A 14 8.42 7.93 13.40
CA ASP A 14 8.16 9.36 13.67
C ASP A 14 7.50 10.06 12.49
N LEU A 15 7.92 9.73 11.26
CA LEU A 15 7.30 10.22 10.04
C LEU A 15 5.85 9.74 9.91
N LEU A 16 5.58 8.44 10.10
CA LEU A 16 4.23 7.88 10.11
C LEU A 16 3.34 8.52 11.19
N LYS A 17 3.87 8.71 12.40
CA LYS A 17 3.14 9.41 13.48
C LYS A 17 2.82 10.85 13.10
N SER A 18 3.77 11.57 12.52
CA SER A 18 3.60 12.96 12.08
C SER A 18 2.54 13.06 10.99
N PHE A 19 2.57 12.15 10.02
CA PHE A 19 1.58 12.04 8.97
C PHE A 19 0.19 11.72 9.52
N ALA A 20 0.05 10.69 10.36
CA ALA A 20 -1.21 10.36 11.02
C ALA A 20 -1.74 11.53 11.85
N THR A 21 -0.89 12.22 12.61
CA THR A 21 -1.29 13.40 13.40
C THR A 21 -1.81 14.52 12.52
N PHE A 22 -1.17 14.78 11.38
CA PHE A 22 -1.64 15.74 10.39
C PHE A 22 -3.02 15.33 9.83
N LEU A 23 -3.20 14.06 9.43
CA LEU A 23 -4.48 13.56 8.93
C LEU A 23 -5.61 13.63 9.97
N VAL A 24 -5.32 13.38 11.26
CA VAL A 24 -6.31 13.57 12.35
C VAL A 24 -6.79 15.01 12.42
N THR A 25 -5.89 15.99 12.30
CA THR A 25 -6.25 17.42 12.34
C THR A 25 -7.16 17.80 11.17
N TYR A 26 -6.96 17.19 10.02
CA TYR A 26 -7.74 17.44 8.79
C TYR A 26 -8.79 16.35 8.52
N LYS A 27 -9.25 15.63 9.55
CA LYS A 27 -10.18 14.49 9.40
C LYS A 27 -11.45 14.86 8.61
N GLY A 28 -11.92 16.11 8.73
CA GLY A 28 -13.07 16.62 7.98
C GLY A 28 -12.83 16.84 6.48
N ASN A 29 -11.57 16.95 6.04
CA ASN A 29 -11.18 17.13 4.64
C ASN A 29 -10.75 15.82 3.97
N LEU A 30 -10.69 14.71 4.72
CA LEU A 30 -10.36 13.39 4.17
C LEU A 30 -11.51 12.88 3.28
N PRO A 31 -11.21 12.08 2.24
CA PRO A 31 -12.25 11.41 1.48
C PRO A 31 -13.12 10.54 2.36
N GLN A 32 -14.41 10.53 2.04
CA GLN A 32 -15.32 9.58 2.64
C GLN A 32 -14.95 8.16 2.20
N SER A 33 -14.51 7.37 3.16
CA SER A 33 -14.34 5.92 3.03
C SER A 33 -15.57 5.20 3.59
N ARG A 34 -15.79 3.96 3.14
CA ARG A 34 -16.84 3.09 3.68
C ARG A 34 -16.67 2.98 5.19
N ASN A 35 -17.75 3.09 5.95
CA ASN A 35 -17.76 2.95 7.42
C ASN A 35 -16.69 3.78 8.15
N PHE A 36 -16.28 4.94 7.62
CA PHE A 36 -15.23 5.80 8.18
C PHE A 36 -13.86 5.10 8.36
N GLN A 37 -13.58 4.05 7.59
CA GLN A 37 -12.37 3.23 7.71
C GLN A 37 -11.08 4.05 7.70
N LEU A 38 -10.94 5.05 6.81
CA LEU A 38 -9.75 5.89 6.73
C LEU A 38 -9.51 6.65 8.04
N GLY A 39 -10.58 7.25 8.58
CA GLY A 39 -10.50 8.01 9.83
C GLY A 39 -10.10 7.11 11.01
N THR A 40 -10.70 5.93 11.09
CA THR A 40 -10.37 4.92 12.12
C THR A 40 -8.93 4.45 11.99
N PHE A 41 -8.48 4.10 10.77
CA PHE A 41 -7.11 3.70 10.50
C PHE A 41 -6.11 4.78 10.92
N VAL A 42 -6.35 6.04 10.57
CA VAL A 42 -5.47 7.15 10.92
C VAL A 42 -5.33 7.34 12.44
N ASP A 43 -6.43 7.22 13.19
CA ASP A 43 -6.41 7.29 14.65
C ASP A 43 -5.63 6.12 15.28
N VAL A 44 -5.81 4.91 14.74
CA VAL A 44 -5.07 3.71 15.15
C VAL A 44 -3.58 3.85 14.82
N LEU A 45 -3.24 4.28 13.60
CA LEU A 45 -1.86 4.47 13.14
C LEU A 45 -1.10 5.43 14.06
N LYS A 46 -1.70 6.58 14.39
CA LYS A 46 -1.12 7.56 15.33
C LYS A 46 -0.83 6.93 16.69
N THR A 47 -1.77 6.17 17.22
CA THR A 47 -1.65 5.50 18.52
C THR A 47 -0.55 4.44 18.49
N GLN A 48 -0.55 3.58 17.47
CA GLN A 48 0.43 2.52 17.31
C GLN A 48 1.85 3.06 17.12
N CYS A 49 2.05 4.09 16.30
CA CYS A 49 3.35 4.72 16.12
C CYS A 49 3.84 5.39 17.41
N THR A 50 2.93 6.02 18.17
CA THR A 50 3.28 6.61 19.48
C THR A 50 3.76 5.54 20.47
N GLN A 51 3.10 4.38 20.52
CA GLN A 51 3.52 3.26 21.36
C GLN A 51 4.85 2.67 20.89
N ALA A 52 5.02 2.46 19.58
CA ALA A 52 6.24 1.92 19.00
C ALA A 52 7.45 2.83 19.29
N LEU A 53 7.30 4.15 19.11
CA LEU A 53 8.35 5.11 19.44
C LEU A 53 8.71 5.12 20.93
N LYS A 54 7.76 4.90 21.84
CA LYS A 54 8.06 4.76 23.27
C LYS A 54 8.94 3.53 23.54
N ILE A 55 8.67 2.41 22.87
CA ILE A 55 9.47 1.17 22.98
C ILE A 55 10.89 1.42 22.47
N VAL A 56 11.02 1.95 21.24
CA VAL A 56 12.31 2.23 20.60
C VAL A 56 13.12 3.26 21.38
N ASN A 57 12.50 4.34 21.85
CA ASN A 57 13.20 5.36 22.66
C ASN A 57 13.62 4.85 24.04
N ALA A 58 12.97 3.82 24.57
CA ALA A 58 13.38 3.14 25.78
C ALA A 58 14.46 2.06 25.53
N GLN A 59 15.03 2.01 24.31
CA GLN A 59 16.03 1.02 23.89
C GLN A 59 15.53 -0.43 24.08
N LYS A 60 14.23 -0.66 23.88
CA LYS A 60 13.63 -1.98 23.92
C LYS A 60 13.40 -2.49 22.50
N ARG A 61 13.44 -3.82 22.34
CA ARG A 61 13.17 -4.51 21.07
C ARG A 61 11.71 -4.34 20.67
N LEU A 62 11.46 -3.71 19.53
CA LEU A 62 10.14 -3.59 18.94
C LEU A 62 9.87 -4.81 18.05
N ASN A 63 8.87 -5.60 18.45
CA ASN A 63 8.29 -6.66 17.64
C ASN A 63 6.81 -6.33 17.42
N LYS A 64 6.47 -5.78 16.25
CA LYS A 64 5.13 -5.21 16.02
C LYS A 64 4.76 -5.25 14.55
N VAL A 65 3.47 -5.48 14.28
CA VAL A 65 2.86 -5.25 12.96
C VAL A 65 1.95 -4.04 13.06
N ILE A 66 2.06 -3.13 12.09
CA ILE A 66 1.14 -2.01 11.88
C ILE A 66 0.39 -2.29 10.58
N SER A 67 -0.93 -2.46 10.65
CA SER A 67 -1.76 -2.88 9.52
C SER A 67 -2.84 -1.85 9.16
N ILE A 68 -3.19 -1.83 7.88
CA ILE A 68 -4.41 -1.22 7.33
C ILE A 68 -5.46 -2.36 7.28
N ASP A 69 -6.08 -2.64 8.42
CA ASP A 69 -7.03 -3.74 8.59
C ASP A 69 -8.27 -3.30 9.40
N PRO A 70 -9.50 -3.43 8.85
CA PRO A 70 -9.80 -3.83 7.46
C PRO A 70 -9.24 -2.81 6.45
N ASN A 71 -9.18 -3.22 5.19
CA ASN A 71 -8.82 -2.32 4.10
C ASN A 71 -9.70 -1.06 4.13
N VAL A 72 -9.11 0.07 3.78
CA VAL A 72 -9.86 1.32 3.60
C VAL A 72 -10.43 1.32 2.19
N ILE A 73 -11.75 1.36 2.08
CA ILE A 73 -12.47 1.35 0.80
C ILE A 73 -13.03 2.74 0.50
N PHE A 74 -12.75 3.23 -0.70
CA PHE A 74 -13.25 4.48 -1.24
C PHE A 74 -14.23 4.21 -2.38
N GLY A 75 -15.34 4.96 -2.42
CA GLY A 75 -16.17 5.00 -3.63
C GLY A 75 -15.45 5.78 -4.72
N TYR A 76 -15.46 5.23 -5.93
CA TYR A 76 -14.89 5.84 -7.14
C TYR A 76 -15.96 5.87 -8.23
N THR A 77 -16.23 7.05 -8.76
CA THR A 77 -17.14 7.22 -9.89
C THR A 77 -16.32 7.21 -11.17
N ASN A 78 -16.57 6.26 -12.07
CA ASN A 78 -15.95 6.26 -13.39
C ASN A 78 -16.27 7.59 -14.10
N PRO A 79 -15.25 8.38 -14.49
CA PRO A 79 -15.48 9.66 -15.15
C PRO A 79 -16.17 9.54 -16.51
N GLU A 80 -16.04 8.40 -17.19
CA GLU A 80 -16.59 8.19 -18.54
C GLU A 80 -18.08 7.83 -18.52
N ASP A 81 -18.48 6.77 -17.81
CA ASP A 81 -19.85 6.23 -17.91
C ASP A 81 -20.77 6.67 -16.75
N LYS A 82 -20.22 7.01 -15.57
CA LYS A 82 -20.93 7.35 -14.29
C LYS A 82 -22.02 6.37 -13.83
N SER A 83 -22.28 5.32 -14.57
CA SER A 83 -23.38 4.35 -14.42
C SER A 83 -22.97 3.17 -13.56
N ARG A 84 -21.68 2.83 -13.58
CA ARG A 84 -21.09 1.77 -12.77
C ARG A 84 -20.41 2.33 -11.54
N LYS A 85 -20.61 1.66 -10.42
CA LYS A 85 -19.96 1.98 -9.15
C LYS A 85 -18.66 1.19 -9.06
N PHE A 86 -17.57 1.91 -8.88
CA PHE A 86 -16.27 1.33 -8.64
C PHE A 86 -15.83 1.69 -7.22
N TYR A 87 -14.90 0.91 -6.71
CA TYR A 87 -14.28 1.13 -5.43
C TYR A 87 -12.78 0.94 -5.54
N ILE A 88 -12.05 1.76 -4.77
CA ILE A 88 -10.62 1.61 -4.58
C ILE A 88 -10.41 1.19 -3.14
N SER A 89 -9.71 0.08 -2.90
CA SER A 89 -9.33 -0.29 -1.54
C SER A 89 -7.83 -0.20 -1.36
N ILE A 90 -7.38 0.34 -0.24
CA ILE A 90 -5.98 0.23 0.22
C ILE A 90 -5.91 -0.66 1.45
N GLY A 91 -4.87 -1.49 1.52
CA GLY A 91 -4.69 -2.46 2.59
C GLY A 91 -3.23 -2.81 2.82
N GLY A 92 -2.98 -3.70 3.77
CA GLY A 92 -1.64 -4.28 3.98
C GLY A 92 -1.04 -3.97 5.35
N TYR A 93 0.27 -4.16 5.48
CA TYR A 93 0.98 -4.01 6.74
C TYR A 93 2.45 -3.62 6.59
N VAL A 94 3.03 -3.16 7.69
CA VAL A 94 4.47 -3.03 7.93
C VAL A 94 4.81 -3.81 9.19
N LYS A 95 5.86 -4.63 9.14
CA LYS A 95 6.31 -5.52 10.20
C LYS A 95 7.70 -5.13 10.67
N PHE A 96 7.84 -5.04 11.99
CA PHE A 96 9.08 -4.77 12.69
C PHE A 96 9.44 -5.97 13.56
N GLU A 97 10.69 -6.41 13.47
CA GLU A 97 11.28 -7.43 14.33
C GLU A 97 12.61 -6.91 14.88
N ASP A 98 12.85 -7.10 16.17
CA ASP A 98 14.04 -6.59 16.87
C ASP A 98 14.37 -5.12 16.52
N SER A 99 13.34 -4.27 16.46
CA SER A 99 13.46 -2.83 16.14
C SER A 99 13.91 -2.50 14.72
N VAL A 100 13.88 -3.47 13.80
CA VAL A 100 14.16 -3.28 12.38
C VAL A 100 12.90 -3.53 11.56
N LEU A 101 12.63 -2.69 10.57
CA LEU A 101 11.58 -2.95 9.57
C LEU A 101 12.04 -4.11 8.68
N ILE A 102 11.39 -5.27 8.82
CA ILE A 102 11.77 -6.47 8.08
C ILE A 102 10.90 -6.74 6.86
N GLU A 103 9.66 -6.26 6.87
CA GLU A 103 8.70 -6.58 5.83
C GLU A 103 7.66 -5.48 5.72
N GLN A 104 7.23 -5.21 4.51
CA GLN A 104 6.05 -4.42 4.20
C GLN A 104 5.32 -5.11 3.06
N SER A 105 4.00 -5.22 3.17
CA SER A 105 3.16 -5.61 2.03
C SER A 105 1.96 -4.70 1.97
N LEU A 106 1.92 -3.82 0.96
CA LEU A 106 0.81 -2.89 0.77
C LEU A 106 0.02 -3.26 -0.47
N THR A 107 -1.30 -3.09 -0.42
CA THR A 107 -2.16 -3.48 -1.54
C THR A 107 -3.08 -2.36 -1.99
N VAL A 108 -3.32 -2.31 -3.31
CA VAL A 108 -4.38 -1.51 -3.93
C VAL A 108 -5.26 -2.45 -4.74
N ASN A 109 -6.57 -2.38 -4.50
CA ASN A 109 -7.55 -3.10 -5.30
C ASN A 109 -8.44 -2.11 -6.05
N VAL A 110 -8.69 -2.41 -7.33
CA VAL A 110 -9.77 -1.79 -8.11
C VAL A 110 -10.92 -2.77 -8.14
N ILE A 111 -12.08 -2.34 -7.66
CA ILE A 111 -13.22 -3.19 -7.40
C ILE A 111 -14.42 -2.63 -8.17
N LEU A 112 -15.15 -3.49 -8.85
CA LEU A 112 -16.43 -3.19 -9.49
C LEU A 112 -17.56 -3.72 -8.62
N GLU A 113 -18.58 -2.92 -8.36
CA GLU A 113 -19.81 -3.38 -7.71
C GLU A 113 -20.83 -3.76 -8.78
N HIS A 114 -21.44 -4.93 -8.58
CA HIS A 114 -22.54 -5.47 -9.35
C HIS A 114 -23.79 -5.36 -8.49
N THR A 115 -24.75 -4.56 -8.95
CA THR A 115 -26.10 -4.52 -8.38
C THR A 115 -27.13 -4.70 -9.48
N THR A 116 -28.34 -5.11 -9.11
CA THR A 116 -29.50 -5.20 -10.02
C THR A 116 -29.83 -3.88 -10.73
N ASP A 117 -29.38 -2.75 -10.18
CA ASP A 117 -29.65 -1.41 -10.70
C ASP A 117 -28.59 -0.93 -11.71
N CYS A 118 -27.49 -1.68 -11.86
CA CYS A 118 -26.43 -1.34 -12.81
C CYS A 118 -26.69 -1.97 -14.19
N ALA A 119 -26.16 -1.33 -15.23
CA ALA A 119 -26.18 -1.91 -16.58
C ALA A 119 -25.56 -3.32 -16.57
N PRO A 120 -26.10 -4.27 -17.36
CA PRO A 120 -25.56 -5.63 -17.47
C PRO A 120 -24.05 -5.59 -17.75
N VAL A 121 -23.29 -6.49 -17.12
CA VAL A 121 -21.85 -6.63 -17.39
C VAL A 121 -21.65 -6.88 -18.89
N PRO A 122 -20.75 -6.15 -19.58
CA PRO A 122 -20.47 -6.41 -20.99
C PRO A 122 -20.09 -7.88 -21.19
N GLU A 123 -20.56 -8.50 -22.27
CA GLU A 123 -20.39 -9.95 -22.48
C GLU A 123 -18.89 -10.34 -22.50
N GLU A 124 -18.05 -9.47 -23.05
CA GLU A 124 -16.59 -9.58 -23.07
C GLU A 124 -15.94 -9.56 -21.68
N TRP A 125 -16.64 -9.06 -20.66
CA TRP A 125 -16.20 -9.05 -19.26
C TRP A 125 -16.88 -10.17 -18.46
N LYS A 126 -17.82 -10.91 -19.03
CA LYS A 126 -18.38 -12.09 -18.36
C LYS A 126 -17.39 -13.22 -18.48
N TRP A 127 -16.72 -13.53 -17.37
CA TRP A 127 -15.93 -14.75 -17.29
C TRP A 127 -16.89 -15.93 -17.33
N HIS A 128 -16.79 -16.78 -18.36
CA HIS A 128 -17.69 -17.92 -18.64
C HIS A 128 -17.92 -18.89 -17.46
N LYS A 129 -17.16 -18.78 -16.36
CA LYS A 129 -17.28 -19.62 -15.15
C LYS A 129 -17.97 -18.95 -13.97
N HIS A 130 -18.22 -17.63 -14.01
CA HIS A 130 -18.80 -16.87 -12.89
C HIS A 130 -19.75 -15.78 -13.40
N PRO A 131 -21.02 -16.09 -13.71
CA PRO A 131 -22.04 -15.07 -13.88
C PRO A 131 -22.24 -14.39 -12.51
N ILE A 132 -21.78 -13.15 -12.37
CA ILE A 132 -21.98 -12.36 -11.16
C ILE A 132 -23.25 -11.53 -11.37
N ASP A 133 -24.33 -11.92 -10.70
CA ASP A 133 -25.59 -11.18 -10.72
C ASP A 133 -25.57 -10.01 -9.71
N ASN A 134 -24.96 -10.22 -8.53
CA ASN A 134 -24.76 -9.21 -7.50
C ASN A 134 -23.44 -9.46 -6.73
N GLY A 135 -22.83 -8.40 -6.18
CA GLY A 135 -21.64 -8.47 -5.31
C GLY A 135 -20.48 -7.59 -5.79
N PHE A 136 -19.28 -7.84 -5.28
CA PHE A 136 -18.07 -7.09 -5.65
C PHE A 136 -17.10 -7.94 -6.46
N HIS A 137 -16.53 -7.38 -7.51
CA HIS A 137 -15.49 -8.02 -8.30
C HIS A 137 -14.20 -7.23 -8.23
N VAL A 138 -13.14 -7.82 -7.71
CA VAL A 138 -11.80 -7.25 -7.75
C VAL A 138 -11.23 -7.39 -9.18
N LEU A 139 -11.24 -6.29 -9.93
CA LEU A 139 -10.75 -6.23 -11.31
C LEU A 139 -9.24 -6.18 -11.41
N ARG A 140 -8.58 -5.49 -10.46
CA ARG A 140 -7.13 -5.31 -10.42
C ARG A 140 -6.68 -5.38 -8.97
N ARG A 141 -5.52 -5.96 -8.75
CA ARG A 141 -4.85 -5.97 -7.45
C ARG A 141 -3.36 -5.77 -7.65
N PHE A 142 -2.82 -4.77 -6.96
CA PHE A 142 -1.41 -4.43 -6.97
C PHE A 142 -0.86 -4.58 -5.56
N HIS A 143 0.30 -5.21 -5.46
CA HIS A 143 1.07 -5.39 -4.23
C HIS A 143 2.36 -4.59 -4.34
N PHE A 144 2.65 -3.76 -3.34
CA PHE A 144 3.88 -3.00 -3.20
C PHE A 144 4.62 -3.54 -1.98
N ASP A 145 5.53 -4.47 -2.24
CA ASP A 145 6.12 -5.28 -1.20
C ASP A 145 7.60 -4.91 -1.00
N TYR A 146 8.02 -4.95 0.27
CA TYR A 146 9.40 -4.93 0.71
C TYR A 146 9.63 -6.13 1.61
N ASP A 147 10.66 -6.92 1.31
CA ASP A 147 11.08 -8.04 2.14
C ASP A 147 12.60 -7.98 2.34
N SER A 148 13.00 -7.66 3.57
CA SER A 148 14.42 -7.59 3.93
C SER A 148 15.04 -8.97 4.14
N THR A 149 14.20 -9.94 4.54
CA THR A 149 14.54 -11.32 4.91
C THR A 149 14.68 -12.24 3.72
N ASN A 150 14.24 -11.77 2.56
CA ASN A 150 14.42 -12.50 1.32
C ASN A 150 15.90 -12.53 0.93
N ASP A 151 16.57 -13.61 1.37
CA ASP A 151 17.94 -13.95 1.02
C ASP A 151 18.06 -14.59 -0.38
N ASP A 152 16.92 -14.84 -1.05
CA ASP A 152 16.92 -15.32 -2.43
C ASP A 152 17.33 -14.18 -3.38
N ASN A 153 18.56 -14.27 -3.84
CA ASN A 153 19.18 -13.42 -4.85
C ASN A 153 18.42 -13.36 -6.19
N HIS A 154 17.42 -14.22 -6.42
CA HIS A 154 16.59 -14.19 -7.62
C HIS A 154 15.42 -13.20 -7.55
N SER A 155 15.03 -12.74 -6.36
CA SER A 155 13.83 -11.92 -6.18
C SER A 155 14.18 -10.53 -5.64
N PRO A 156 13.72 -9.44 -6.29
CA PRO A 156 14.02 -8.08 -5.83
C PRO A 156 13.39 -7.80 -4.45
N LYS A 157 14.16 -7.17 -3.54
CA LYS A 157 13.68 -6.79 -2.20
C LYS A 157 12.46 -5.88 -2.25
N PHE A 158 12.42 -4.96 -3.21
CA PHE A 158 11.25 -4.12 -3.51
C PHE A 158 10.60 -4.59 -4.82
N HIS A 159 9.30 -4.88 -4.77
CA HIS A 159 8.61 -5.35 -5.97
C HIS A 159 7.15 -4.94 -6.06
N LEU A 160 6.71 -4.84 -7.31
CA LEU A 160 5.33 -4.78 -7.70
C LEU A 160 4.87 -6.18 -8.11
N GLN A 161 3.80 -6.68 -7.50
CA GLN A 161 3.12 -7.90 -7.93
C GLN A 161 1.67 -7.59 -8.33
N TYR A 162 1.21 -8.20 -9.42
CA TYR A 162 -0.16 -8.11 -9.89
C TYR A 162 -0.92 -9.41 -9.59
N GLY A 163 -2.09 -9.31 -8.97
CA GLY A 163 -2.87 -10.48 -8.54
C GLY A 163 -2.43 -10.99 -7.17
N GLY A 164 -2.16 -12.29 -7.04
CA GLY A 164 -1.74 -12.94 -5.79
C GLY A 164 -2.88 -13.51 -4.94
N LYS A 165 -2.55 -14.07 -3.77
CA LYS A 165 -3.53 -14.70 -2.86
C LYS A 165 -4.46 -13.66 -2.24
N PHE A 166 -5.76 -13.88 -2.35
CA PHE A 166 -6.78 -12.96 -1.85
C PHE A 166 -7.61 -13.60 -0.73
N ASN A 167 -7.70 -12.88 0.40
CA ASN A 167 -8.69 -13.16 1.42
C ASN A 167 -9.75 -12.05 1.36
N LYS A 168 -11.00 -12.45 1.15
CA LYS A 168 -12.15 -11.54 1.09
C LYS A 168 -12.38 -10.77 2.39
N ASP A 169 -11.98 -11.35 3.53
CA ASP A 169 -12.18 -10.76 4.86
C ASP A 169 -11.44 -9.42 4.98
N TYR A 170 -10.31 -9.25 4.26
CA TYR A 170 -9.54 -8.01 4.26
C TYR A 170 -10.33 -6.81 3.72
N LEU A 171 -11.32 -7.02 2.85
CA LEU A 171 -12.13 -5.91 2.35
C LEU A 171 -13.09 -5.36 3.41
N GLY A 172 -13.45 -6.13 4.44
CA GLY A 172 -14.41 -5.68 5.45
C GLY A 172 -15.80 -5.33 4.86
N ILE A 173 -16.18 -5.97 3.76
CA ILE A 173 -17.49 -5.81 3.09
C ILE A 173 -18.58 -6.76 3.63
N GLY A 174 -18.31 -7.48 4.72
CA GLY A 174 -19.31 -8.29 5.43
C GLY A 174 -19.69 -9.58 4.69
N ASP A 175 -20.98 -9.94 4.76
CA ASP A 175 -21.56 -11.13 4.10
C ASP A 175 -21.73 -10.96 2.58
N GLU A 176 -21.39 -9.80 2.02
CA GLU A 176 -21.47 -9.54 0.59
C GLU A 176 -20.44 -10.37 -0.18
N ASP A 177 -20.86 -11.01 -1.27
CA ASP A 177 -19.96 -11.85 -2.07
C ASP A 177 -18.88 -11.01 -2.76
N ALA A 178 -17.62 -11.35 -2.46
CA ALA A 178 -16.45 -10.79 -3.11
C ALA A 178 -15.83 -11.83 -4.05
N TYR A 179 -15.86 -11.52 -5.34
CA TYR A 179 -15.33 -12.36 -6.40
C TYR A 179 -13.92 -11.91 -6.79
N TYR A 180 -13.01 -12.89 -6.86
CA TYR A 180 -11.61 -12.67 -7.19
C TYR A 180 -11.11 -13.79 -8.11
N ASN A 181 -10.98 -13.46 -9.40
CA ASN A 181 -10.51 -14.39 -10.42
C ASN A 181 -9.20 -13.92 -11.10
N LEU A 182 -8.48 -13.00 -10.45
CA LEU A 182 -7.12 -12.72 -10.87
C LEU A 182 -6.27 -13.96 -10.62
N PHE A 183 -5.22 -14.09 -11.42
CA PHE A 183 -4.34 -15.24 -11.38
C PHE A 183 -3.72 -15.39 -9.98
N GLN A 184 -4.22 -16.39 -9.25
CA GLN A 184 -3.87 -16.71 -7.86
C GLN A 184 -2.63 -17.60 -7.69
N PRO A 185 -2.33 -18.56 -8.61
CA PRO A 185 -1.30 -19.57 -8.34
C PRO A 185 0.15 -19.08 -8.35
N ILE A 186 0.41 -17.87 -8.84
CA ILE A 186 1.79 -17.41 -9.03
C ILE A 186 2.04 -16.15 -8.23
N ASP A 187 2.97 -16.25 -7.28
CA ASP A 187 3.63 -15.12 -6.59
C ASP A 187 4.58 -14.34 -7.54
N TYR A 188 4.40 -14.49 -8.86
CA TYR A 188 5.24 -14.00 -9.96
C TYR A 188 4.37 -13.61 -11.16
N PRO A 189 4.83 -12.65 -11.99
CA PRO A 189 6.12 -11.96 -11.91
C PRO A 189 6.17 -10.94 -10.77
N ARG A 190 7.31 -10.90 -10.08
CA ARG A 190 7.70 -9.81 -9.16
C ARG A 190 8.50 -8.81 -9.99
N LEU A 191 7.87 -7.71 -10.35
CA LEU A 191 8.52 -6.68 -11.15
C LEU A 191 9.37 -5.82 -10.21
N PRO A 192 10.68 -5.69 -10.43
CA PRO A 192 11.51 -4.76 -9.66
C PRO A 192 10.89 -3.37 -9.70
N GLN A 193 10.59 -2.83 -8.52
CA GLN A 193 9.90 -1.54 -8.36
C GLN A 193 10.64 -0.72 -7.31
N GLN A 194 10.63 0.60 -7.44
CA GLN A 194 11.14 1.46 -6.38
C GLN A 194 10.33 1.27 -5.07
N PRO A 195 10.92 1.55 -3.90
CA PRO A 195 10.20 1.49 -2.64
C PRO A 195 8.92 2.34 -2.67
N PHE A 196 7.85 1.84 -2.05
CA PHE A 196 6.56 2.52 -2.00
C PHE A 196 5.93 2.30 -0.64
N ASP A 197 5.88 3.33 0.20
CA ASP A 197 5.49 3.22 1.61
C ASP A 197 4.02 3.62 1.82
N MET A 198 3.50 3.49 3.04
CA MET A 198 2.11 3.86 3.35
C MET A 198 1.78 5.32 2.98
N ILE A 199 2.71 6.27 3.18
CA ILE A 199 2.48 7.68 2.87
C ILE A 199 2.37 7.89 1.35
N MET A 200 3.34 7.36 0.60
CA MET A 200 3.34 7.41 -0.87
C MET A 200 2.11 6.71 -1.46
N LEU A 201 1.67 5.59 -0.88
CA LEU A 201 0.49 4.86 -1.32
C LEU A 201 -0.79 5.66 -1.17
N ILE A 202 -0.97 6.30 -0.01
CA ILE A 202 -2.14 7.14 0.23
C ILE A 202 -2.12 8.33 -0.74
N ASP A 203 -0.98 9.01 -0.92
CA ASP A 203 -0.87 10.10 -1.89
C ASP A 203 -1.25 9.68 -3.32
N PHE A 204 -0.66 8.57 -3.80
CA PHE A 204 -0.97 8.00 -5.10
C PHE A 204 -2.47 7.73 -5.29
N VAL A 205 -3.09 7.04 -4.32
CA VAL A 205 -4.51 6.69 -4.42
C VAL A 205 -5.41 7.93 -4.40
N LEU A 206 -5.10 8.92 -3.56
CA LEU A 206 -5.90 10.14 -3.51
C LEU A 206 -5.81 10.95 -4.82
N ARG A 207 -4.60 11.06 -5.40
CA ARG A 207 -4.39 11.83 -6.63
C ARG A 207 -4.93 11.13 -7.85
N GLU A 208 -4.60 9.86 -8.06
CA GLU A 208 -4.93 9.19 -9.32
C GLU A 208 -6.41 8.87 -9.46
N PHE A 209 -7.07 8.50 -8.37
CA PHE A 209 -8.48 8.15 -8.42
C PHE A 209 -9.39 9.36 -8.18
N SER A 210 -8.83 10.58 -8.15
CA SER A 210 -9.58 11.82 -7.92
C SER A 210 -10.57 11.70 -6.76
N LEU A 211 -10.18 10.95 -5.73
CA LEU A 211 -10.97 10.77 -4.54
C LEU A 211 -11.03 12.14 -3.87
N LYS A 212 -12.23 12.58 -3.45
CA LYS A 212 -12.40 13.86 -2.73
C LYS A 212 -11.29 14.03 -1.67
N GLY A 213 -10.90 15.27 -1.36
CA GLY A 213 -9.74 15.52 -0.50
C GLY A 213 -8.50 16.03 -1.24
N ASN A 214 -8.66 16.44 -2.50
CA ASN A 214 -7.62 17.17 -3.23
C ASN A 214 -7.12 18.42 -2.47
N GLU A 215 -7.94 18.99 -1.59
CA GLU A 215 -7.56 20.09 -0.70
C GLU A 215 -6.44 19.68 0.24
N ILE A 216 -6.56 18.53 0.93
CA ILE A 216 -5.56 18.10 1.90
C ILE A 216 -4.23 17.76 1.21
N THR A 217 -4.27 17.20 -0.01
CA THR A 217 -3.05 16.88 -0.79
C THR A 217 -2.33 18.12 -1.34
N ARG A 218 -2.95 19.31 -1.24
CA ARG A 218 -2.36 20.60 -1.63
C ARG A 218 -1.77 21.35 -0.43
N GLU A 219 -2.06 20.91 0.79
CA GLU A 219 -1.52 21.52 2.00
C GLU A 219 0.01 21.45 1.98
N LYS A 220 0.68 22.56 2.33
CA LYS A 220 2.14 22.59 2.41
C LYS A 220 2.68 21.46 3.29
N LYS A 221 2.00 21.19 4.40
CA LYS A 221 2.42 20.16 5.35
C LYS A 221 2.32 18.75 4.78
N TRP A 222 1.33 18.46 3.94
CA TRP A 222 1.23 17.21 3.22
C TRP A 222 2.48 16.98 2.36
N ASN A 223 2.81 17.95 1.52
CA ASN A 223 3.96 17.88 0.63
C ASN A 223 5.29 17.75 1.39
N GLU A 224 5.45 18.45 2.52
CA GLU A 224 6.63 18.29 3.39
C GLU A 224 6.79 16.86 3.90
N LEU A 225 5.69 16.20 4.28
CA LEU A 225 5.71 14.84 4.81
C LEU A 225 5.94 13.81 3.70
N LEU A 226 5.33 14.01 2.53
CA LEU A 226 5.56 13.17 1.36
C LEU A 226 7.02 13.23 0.91
N VAL A 227 7.59 14.43 0.75
CA VAL A 227 8.99 14.62 0.37
C VAL A 227 9.94 13.97 1.38
N LYS A 228 9.63 14.03 2.68
CA LYS A 228 10.41 13.32 3.69
C LYS A 228 10.33 11.80 3.53
N SER A 229 9.16 11.27 3.17
CA SER A 229 9.00 9.83 2.88
C SER A 229 9.81 9.42 1.65
N GLU A 230 9.69 10.18 0.56
CA GLU A 230 10.46 9.99 -0.67
C GLU A 230 11.97 10.05 -0.39
N GLN A 231 12.45 11.05 0.36
CA GLN A 231 13.86 11.14 0.72
C GLN A 231 14.33 9.97 1.58
N MET A 232 13.51 9.49 2.50
CA MET A 232 13.85 8.37 3.37
C MET A 232 13.96 7.05 2.59
N TRP A 233 13.07 6.82 1.63
CA TRP A 233 12.98 5.55 0.91
C TRP A 233 13.71 5.56 -0.44
N LEU A 234 13.46 6.58 -1.26
CA LEU A 234 13.93 6.64 -2.65
C LEU A 234 15.39 7.08 -2.74
N LYS A 235 15.84 8.01 -1.90
CA LYS A 235 17.23 8.47 -1.95
C LYS A 235 18.24 7.33 -1.74
N PRO A 236 18.21 6.55 -0.64
CA PRO A 236 19.17 5.45 -0.47
C PRO A 236 19.02 4.36 -1.55
N TYR A 237 17.79 4.12 -2.02
CA TYR A 237 17.54 3.21 -3.14
C TYR A 237 18.25 3.67 -4.41
N TYR A 238 18.06 4.93 -4.83
CA TYR A 238 18.67 5.47 -6.04
C TYR A 238 20.18 5.65 -5.93
N GLU A 239 20.69 6.09 -4.78
CA GLU A 239 22.13 6.16 -4.52
C GLU A 239 22.78 4.77 -4.63
N HIS A 240 22.12 3.72 -4.14
CA HIS A 240 22.59 2.35 -4.30
C HIS A 240 22.59 1.90 -5.77
N LEU A 241 21.52 2.21 -6.52
CA LEU A 241 21.45 1.89 -7.95
C LEU A 241 22.56 2.59 -8.76
N ILE A 242 22.77 3.89 -8.51
CA ILE A 242 23.82 4.67 -9.17
C ILE A 242 25.20 4.11 -8.82
N GLY A 243 25.46 3.85 -7.53
CA GLY A 243 26.71 3.24 -7.09
C GLY A 243 27.02 1.92 -7.79
N ARG A 244 26.00 1.06 -8.03
CA ARG A 244 26.17 -0.17 -8.82
C ARG A 244 26.35 0.07 -10.31
N LEU A 245 25.72 1.11 -10.85
CA LEU A 245 25.86 1.47 -12.26
C LEU A 245 27.28 1.93 -12.60
N ASP A 246 27.95 2.61 -11.66
CA ASP A 246 29.31 3.12 -11.81
C ASP A 246 30.39 2.02 -11.76
N VAL A 247 30.05 0.81 -11.27
CA VAL A 247 30.97 -0.33 -11.24
C VAL A 247 31.07 -0.96 -12.62
N SER A 248 32.13 -0.61 -13.36
CA SER A 248 32.42 -1.11 -14.70
C SER A 248 32.73 -2.61 -14.76
N SER A 249 33.15 -3.20 -13.64
CA SER A 249 33.47 -4.63 -13.51
C SER A 249 32.27 -5.51 -13.12
N ARG A 250 31.05 -4.96 -13.08
CA ARG A 250 29.88 -5.74 -12.62
C ARG A 250 29.64 -6.95 -13.51
N LEU A 251 29.39 -8.10 -12.87
CA LEU A 251 29.04 -9.35 -13.54
C LEU A 251 27.52 -9.60 -13.56
N GLU A 252 26.75 -8.83 -12.79
CA GLU A 252 25.31 -9.02 -12.63
C GLU A 252 24.47 -7.78 -12.99
N PRO A 253 23.23 -7.97 -13.49
CA PRO A 253 22.31 -6.88 -13.74
C PRO A 253 21.89 -6.12 -12.47
N VAL A 254 21.71 -4.81 -12.59
CA VAL A 254 21.36 -3.90 -11.48
C VAL A 254 20.01 -4.24 -10.82
N HIS A 255 19.06 -4.79 -11.58
CA HIS A 255 17.74 -5.15 -11.06
C HIS A 255 17.75 -6.41 -10.17
N ARG A 256 18.87 -7.13 -10.10
CA ARG A 256 19.09 -8.22 -9.14
C ARG A 256 19.84 -7.61 -7.97
N ILE A 257 19.10 -7.04 -7.02
CA ILE A 257 19.68 -6.46 -5.80
C ILE A 257 19.97 -7.63 -4.87
N LEU A 258 21.24 -8.05 -4.80
CA LEU A 258 21.66 -9.04 -3.81
C LEU A 258 21.65 -8.39 -2.41
N GLY A 259 21.15 -9.12 -1.42
CA GLY A 259 21.48 -8.86 -0.02
C GLY A 259 22.95 -9.19 0.19
N GLY A 260 23.84 -8.23 -0.09
CA GLY A 260 25.19 -8.24 0.47
C GLY A 260 25.13 -7.98 1.96
#